data_AF-A0A958PG42-F1
#
_entry.id   AF-A0A958PG42-F1
#
_cell.length_a   1.000
_cell.length_b   1.000
_cell.length_c   1.000
_cell.angle_alpha   90.00
_cell.angle_beta   90.00
_cell.angle_gamma   90.00
#
_symmetry.space_group_name_H-M   'P 1'
#
loop_
_entity.id
_entity.type
_entity.pdbx_description
1 polymer ?
#
loop_
_entity_poly.entity_id
_entity_poly.type
_entity_poly.pdbx_seq_one_letter_code
_entity_poly.pdbx_strand_id
1 'polypeptide(L)' 'KGYTELLKESRQEAVDRMIAQAQGMGANAIINIRFSTSSIAQGAAEILVYGTAVKVD' A
#
# COMPACT_ATOMS: atom_id res chain seq x y z
N LYS A 1 -15.52 -2.60 -15.80
CA LYS A 1 -15.98 -2.65 -14.38
C LYS A 1 -15.02 -3.47 -13.51
N GLY A 2 -14.58 -4.66 -13.93
CA GLY A 2 -13.64 -5.47 -13.11
C GLY A 2 -12.26 -4.84 -12.86
N TYR A 3 -11.66 -4.16 -13.85
CA TYR A 3 -10.29 -3.65 -13.71
C TYR A 3 -10.15 -2.54 -12.64
N THR A 4 -11.11 -1.63 -12.55
CA THR A 4 -11.11 -0.56 -11.53
C THR A 4 -11.34 -1.10 -10.12
N GLU A 5 -12.25 -2.08 -9.97
CA GLU A 5 -12.47 -2.73 -8.66
C GLU A 5 -11.25 -3.56 -8.24
N LEU A 6 -10.63 -4.29 -9.18
CA LEU A 6 -9.40 -5.03 -8.91
C LEU A 6 -8.27 -4.11 -8.46
N LEU A 7 -8.08 -2.95 -9.10
CA LEU A 7 -7.08 -1.97 -8.65
C LEU A 7 -7.40 -1.40 -7.26
N LYS A 8 -8.69 -1.25 -6.92
CA LYS A 8 -9.12 -0.80 -5.60
C LYS A 8 -8.83 -1.84 -4.53
N GLU A 9 -9.15 -3.11 -4.80
CA GLU A 9 -8.85 -4.25 -3.92
C GLU A 9 -7.35 -4.41 -3.72
N SER A 10 -6.57 -4.44 -4.81
CA SER A 10 -5.11 -4.54 -4.74
C SER A 10 -4.46 -3.37 -4.00
N ARG A 11 -5.00 -2.15 -4.14
CA ARG A 11 -4.56 -0.99 -3.35
C ARG A 11 -4.81 -1.20 -1.86
N GLN A 12 -6.00 -1.70 -1.49
CA GLN A 12 -6.33 -1.94 -0.09
C GLN A 12 -5.43 -3.00 0.51
N GLU A 13 -5.21 -4.10 -0.21
CA GLU A 13 -4.32 -5.17 0.24
C GLU A 13 -2.88 -4.68 0.46
N ALA A 14 -2.35 -3.83 -0.45
CA ALA A 14 -1.02 -3.25 -0.28
C ALA A 14 -0.92 -2.34 0.96
N VAL A 15 -1.98 -1.58 1.26
CA VAL A 15 -2.07 -0.77 2.48
C VAL A 15 -2.10 -1.65 3.73
N ASP A 16 -2.92 -2.70 3.75
CA ASP A 16 -3.06 -3.59 4.90
C ASP A 16 -1.73 -4.30 5.21
N ARG A 17 -1.00 -4.73 4.17
CA ARG A 17 0.36 -5.28 4.30
C ARG A 17 1.35 -4.28 4.90
N MET A 18 1.30 -3.01 4.48
CA MET A 18 2.14 -1.95 5.04
C MET A 18 1.80 -1.67 6.52
N ILE A 19 0.52 -1.65 6.87
CA ILE A 19 0.05 -1.48 8.25
C ILE A 19 0.54 -2.64 9.13
N ALA A 20 0.37 -3.88 8.69
CA ALA A 20 0.82 -5.06 9.43
C ALA A 20 2.33 -5.03 9.69
N GLN A 21 3.14 -4.59 8.71
CA GLN A 21 4.57 -4.39 8.89
C GLN A 21 4.88 -3.32 9.94
N ALA A 22 4.23 -2.15 9.85
CA ALA A 22 4.43 -1.07 10.82
C ALA A 22 4.04 -1.49 12.25
N GLN A 23 2.92 -2.21 12.40
CA GLN A 23 2.48 -2.78 13.67
C GLN A 23 3.48 -3.79 14.23
N GLY A 24 4.03 -4.66 13.38
CA GLY A 24 5.10 -5.60 13.76
C GLY A 24 6.38 -4.91 14.23
N MET A 25 6.61 -3.66 13.82
CA MET A 25 7.72 -2.81 14.27
C MET A 25 7.38 -2.00 15.55
N GLY A 26 6.17 -2.12 16.08
CA GLY A 26 5.71 -1.35 17.25
C GLY A 26 5.39 0.12 16.96
N ALA A 27 5.25 0.49 15.69
CA ALA A 27 4.82 1.82 15.29
C ALA A 27 3.32 2.03 15.52
N ASN A 28 2.92 3.26 15.86
CA ASN A 28 1.52 3.66 16.01
C ASN A 28 1.04 4.59 14.88
N ALA A 29 1.94 5.01 13.99
CA ALA A 29 1.60 5.81 12.82
C ALA A 29 2.53 5.48 11.63
N ILE A 30 2.06 5.80 10.43
CA ILE A 30 2.84 5.74 9.19
C ILE A 30 2.72 7.10 8.51
N ILE A 31 3.86 7.78 8.32
CA ILE A 31 3.92 9.12 7.73
C ILE A 31 4.53 9.08 6.33
N ASN A 32 4.30 10.14 5.55
CA ASN A 32 4.81 10.29 4.18
C ASN A 32 4.46 9.07 3.30
N ILE A 33 3.22 8.58 3.39
CA ILE A 33 2.72 7.48 2.57
C ILE A 33 2.71 7.89 1.10
N ARG A 34 3.25 7.04 0.23
CA ARG A 34 3.29 7.22 -1.22
C ARG A 34 2.74 6.01 -1.91
N PHE A 35 2.00 6.27 -2.99
CA PHE A 35 1.48 5.26 -3.90
C PHE A 35 2.23 5.42 -5.21
N SER A 36 2.75 4.32 -5.73
CA SER A 36 3.33 4.24 -7.06
C SER A 36 2.65 3.11 -7.83
N THR A 37 2.40 3.32 -9.11
CA THR A 37 1.80 2.32 -9.98
C THR A 37 2.61 2.20 -11.26
N SER A 38 2.82 0.99 -11.75
CA SER A 38 3.52 0.73 -13.00
C SER A 38 2.72 -0.24 -13.86
N SER A 39 2.62 0.00 -15.17
CA SER A 39 2.03 -0.98 -16.08
C SER A 39 3.03 -2.10 -16.33
N ILE A 40 2.69 -3.34 -15.95
CA ILE A 40 3.58 -4.50 -16.11
C ILE A 40 3.31 -5.21 -17.44
N ALA A 41 2.05 -5.31 -17.85
CA ALA A 41 1.63 -5.92 -19.11
C ALA A 41 0.30 -5.34 -19.59
N GLN A 42 -0.15 -5.71 -20.79
CA GLN A 42 -1.45 -5.27 -21.29
C GLN A 42 -2.56 -5.75 -20.34
N GLY A 43 -3.22 -4.81 -19.67
CA GLY A 43 -4.26 -5.11 -18.68
C GLY A 43 -3.74 -5.52 -17.29
N ALA A 44 -2.44 -5.38 -17.00
CA ALA A 44 -1.86 -5.65 -15.68
C ALA A 44 -1.04 -4.45 -15.18
N ALA A 45 -1.26 -4.06 -13.93
CA ALA A 45 -0.52 -2.99 -13.28
C ALA A 45 -0.06 -3.40 -11.88
N GLU A 46 1.12 -2.94 -11.50
CA GLU A 46 1.66 -2.99 -10.14
C GLU A 46 1.08 -1.85 -9.31
N ILE A 47 0.88 -2.10 -8.02
CA ILE A 47 0.65 -1.07 -7.00
C ILE A 47 1.68 -1.26 -5.89
N LEU A 48 2.50 -0.24 -5.68
CA LEU A 48 3.45 -0.15 -4.58
C LEU A 48 2.98 0.92 -3.59
N VAL A 49 3.00 0.58 -2.31
CA VAL A 49 2.70 1.49 -1.20
C VAL A 49 3.84 1.44 -0.21
N TYR A 50 4.35 2.61 0.19
CA TYR A 50 5.41 2.71 1.20
C TYR A 50 5.27 4.01 1.98
N GLY A 51 5.86 4.03 3.17
CA GLY A 51 5.89 5.18 4.08
C GLY A 51 6.89 4.95 5.21
N THR A 52 6.92 5.86 6.18
CA THR A 52 7.81 5.77 7.34
C THR A 52 7.00 5.39 8.56
N ALA A 53 7.26 4.20 9.12
CA ALA A 53 6.69 3.76 10.38
C ALA A 53 7.32 4.57 11.54
N VAL A 54 6.49 5.19 12.37
CA VAL A 54 6.93 6.03 13.49
C VAL A 54 6.15 5.70 14.76
N LYS A 55 6.78 5.95 15.91
CA LYS A 55 6.11 5.99 17.20
C LYS A 55 6.01 7.45 17.62
N VAL A 56 4.80 7.91 17.84
CA VAL A 56 4.49 9.24 18.35
C VAL A 56 4.04 9.09 19.80
N ASP A 57 4.71 9.82 20.69
CA ASP A 57 4.40 9.89 22.13
C ASP A 57 3.80 11.26 22.49
#